data_AF-B4UCQ6-F1
#
_entry.id   AF-B4UCQ6-F1
#
_cell.length_a   1.000
_cell.length_b   1.000
_cell.length_c   1.000
_cell.angle_alpha   90.00
_cell.angle_beta   90.00
_cell.angle_gamma   90.00
#
_symmetry.space_group_name_H-M   'P 1'
#
loop_
_entity.id
_entity.type
_entity.pdbx_description
1 polymer ?
#
loop_
_entity_poly.entity_id
_entity_poly.type
_entity_poly.pdbx_seq_one_letter_code
_entity_poly.pdbx_strand_id
1 'polypeptide(L)'
;MASPHLDLLAAALALCAAAPARAQPRAAPPPAGAPYAIVYAAPPAAIARAADPAGAGDAADAEVAALQAAAARRAERAGSLSGSFPARARLAALLPRITAEYRHEEQSNRVVGLQGSGEVDYLRVAPGNTFLLRATWDLGRLVAAPGELQAAAQDAARARRRDEAVARATRLHFERQRLRVRLVLAPPAEALARAELELEIARLGAELDAVTGGAGVAR
;
A
#
# COMPACT_ATOMS: atom_id res chain seq x y z
N MET A 1 -73.42 34.36 -14.05
CA MET A 1 -73.08 33.83 -12.72
C MET A 1 -71.67 34.28 -12.41
N ALA A 2 -71.59 35.38 -11.66
CA ALA A 2 -70.37 36.10 -11.31
C ALA A 2 -70.47 36.36 -9.81
N SER A 3 -69.44 36.01 -9.04
CA SER A 3 -69.24 36.50 -7.67
C SER A 3 -67.91 36.01 -7.10
N PRO A 4 -67.39 36.73 -6.09
CA PRO A 4 -66.00 37.15 -5.96
C PRO A 4 -65.35 36.53 -4.71
N HIS A 5 -64.05 36.71 -4.51
CA HIS A 5 -63.45 36.92 -3.18
C HIS A 5 -62.05 37.54 -3.37
N LEU A 6 -62.10 38.85 -3.60
CA LEU A 6 -61.11 39.81 -3.14
C LEU A 6 -61.04 39.76 -1.59
N ASP A 7 -59.87 40.16 -1.09
CA ASP A 7 -59.67 40.83 0.20
C ASP A 7 -59.99 40.03 1.47
N LEU A 8 -59.00 39.29 1.96
CA LEU A 8 -58.84 39.03 3.41
C LEU A 8 -57.41 38.53 3.67
N LEU A 9 -56.47 39.48 3.82
CA LEU A 9 -55.32 39.45 4.74
C LEU A 9 -54.30 40.57 4.44
N ALA A 10 -54.78 41.72 3.93
CA ALA A 10 -54.19 43.01 4.20
C ALA A 10 -54.67 43.50 5.59
N ALA A 11 -54.24 42.84 6.66
CA ALA A 11 -54.49 43.27 8.05
C ALA A 11 -53.59 42.51 9.05
N ALA A 12 -52.28 42.66 8.92
CA ALA A 12 -51.34 42.42 10.03
C ALA A 12 -50.40 43.63 10.11
N LEU A 13 -51.03 44.78 10.34
CA LEU A 13 -50.38 46.05 10.61
C LEU A 13 -50.00 46.07 12.09
N ALA A 14 -48.73 46.43 12.32
CA ALA A 14 -48.22 47.06 13.53
C ALA A 14 -48.34 46.31 14.87
N LEU A 15 -47.27 45.61 15.25
CA LEU A 15 -46.69 45.80 16.58
C LEU A 15 -45.27 45.22 16.65
N CYS A 16 -44.43 45.84 17.49
CA CYS A 16 -43.06 45.47 17.87
C CYS A 16 -41.96 45.97 16.91
N ALA A 17 -41.54 47.23 17.06
CA ALA A 17 -40.64 47.75 18.09
C ALA A 17 -39.17 47.66 17.68
N ALA A 18 -38.55 48.83 17.67
CA ALA A 18 -37.14 49.10 17.41
C ALA A 18 -36.22 48.17 18.21
N ALA A 19 -35.43 47.37 17.50
CA ALA A 19 -34.31 46.66 18.08
C ALA A 19 -33.14 47.65 18.24
N PRO A 20 -32.58 47.83 19.46
CA PRO A 20 -31.39 48.67 19.62
C PRO A 20 -30.20 48.00 18.93
N ALA A 21 -29.42 48.82 18.22
CA ALA A 21 -28.12 48.45 17.67
C ALA A 21 -27.26 47.83 18.78
N ARG A 22 -27.04 46.52 18.71
CA ARG A 22 -26.04 45.86 19.54
C ARG A 22 -24.68 46.41 19.13
N ALA A 23 -24.09 47.23 19.99
CA ALA A 23 -22.69 47.59 19.94
C ALA A 23 -21.87 46.30 19.79
N GLN A 24 -21.17 46.17 18.67
CA GLN A 24 -20.14 45.15 18.48
C GLN A 24 -19.16 45.28 19.65
N PRO A 25 -18.86 44.20 20.39
CA PRO A 25 -17.80 44.23 21.37
C PRO A 25 -16.50 44.51 20.61
N ARG A 26 -15.96 45.71 20.79
CA ARG A 26 -14.64 46.11 20.32
C ARG A 26 -13.66 45.10 20.91
N ALA A 27 -13.12 44.23 20.06
CA ALA A 27 -12.13 43.24 20.46
C ALA A 27 -11.03 43.96 21.24
N ALA A 28 -10.81 43.52 22.48
CA ALA A 28 -9.73 44.03 23.31
C ALA A 28 -8.41 43.85 22.56
N PRO A 29 -7.50 44.85 22.54
CA PRO A 29 -6.16 44.62 22.05
C PRO A 29 -5.53 43.47 22.84
N PRO A 30 -4.84 42.53 22.17
CA PRO A 30 -4.21 41.42 22.87
C PRO A 30 -3.24 41.95 23.95
N PRO A 31 -3.13 41.27 25.10
CA PRO A 31 -2.22 41.68 26.14
C PRO A 31 -0.79 41.73 25.59
N ALA A 32 -0.12 42.87 25.79
CA ALA A 32 1.28 43.07 25.50
C ALA A 32 2.11 42.12 26.38
N GLY A 33 2.40 40.92 25.86
CA GLY A 33 3.16 39.92 26.62
C GLY A 33 3.18 38.52 26.02
N ALA A 34 2.85 38.36 24.73
CA ALA A 34 2.86 37.05 24.10
C ALA A 34 4.23 36.75 23.45
N PRO A 35 4.99 35.73 23.94
CA PRO A 35 6.34 35.41 23.44
C PRO A 35 6.29 34.53 22.19
N TYR A 36 5.64 34.98 21.13
CA TYR A 36 5.67 34.30 19.82
C TYR A 36 5.84 35.30 18.68
N ALA A 37 6.99 35.97 18.70
CA ALA A 37 7.55 36.58 17.51
C ALA A 37 9.07 36.42 17.55
N ILE A 38 9.55 35.19 17.46
CA ILE A 38 10.89 34.98 16.91
C ILE A 38 10.70 34.79 15.40
N VAL A 39 10.56 35.92 14.71
CA VAL A 39 10.87 35.99 13.29
C VAL A 39 12.37 35.77 13.20
N TYR A 40 12.81 34.54 12.96
CA TYR A 40 14.15 34.32 12.43
C TYR A 40 14.17 34.87 11.01
N ALA A 41 14.43 36.17 10.88
CA ALA A 41 14.99 36.70 9.65
C ALA A 41 16.37 36.03 9.52
N ALA A 42 16.46 35.01 8.68
CA ALA A 42 17.73 34.36 8.40
C ALA A 42 18.74 35.44 7.98
N PRO A 43 19.95 35.49 8.56
CA PRO A 43 20.94 36.49 8.20
C PRO A 43 21.23 36.39 6.69
N PRO A 44 21.47 37.51 5.99
CA PRO A 44 21.68 37.53 4.53
C PRO A 44 22.81 36.59 4.06
N ALA A 45 23.73 36.21 4.95
CA ALA A 45 24.76 35.21 4.69
C ALA A 45 24.23 33.76 4.54
N ALA A 46 23.07 33.43 5.09
CA ALA A 46 22.40 32.14 4.90
C ALA A 46 21.69 32.06 3.54
N ILE A 47 21.16 33.18 3.07
CA ILE A 47 20.59 33.31 1.72
C ILE A 47 21.70 33.24 0.67
N ALA A 48 22.88 33.82 0.95
CA ALA A 48 24.06 33.73 0.08
C ALA A 48 24.67 32.33 -0.01
N ARG A 49 24.63 31.51 1.04
CA ARG A 49 25.02 30.08 0.98
C ARG A 49 24.01 29.21 0.25
N ALA A 50 22.73 29.59 0.23
CA ALA A 50 21.72 28.95 -0.60
C ALA A 50 21.89 29.25 -2.10
N ALA A 51 22.77 30.19 -2.46
CA ALA A 51 23.05 30.62 -3.83
C ALA A 51 24.32 29.99 -4.44
N ASP A 52 24.99 29.07 -3.74
CA ASP A 52 26.06 28.25 -4.33
C ASP A 52 25.42 27.04 -5.05
N PRO A 53 25.30 27.08 -6.40
CA PRO A 53 24.51 26.09 -7.14
C PRO A 53 25.17 24.70 -7.14
N ALA A 54 26.47 24.60 -6.84
CA ALA A 54 27.20 23.34 -6.84
C ALA A 54 27.00 22.56 -5.53
N GLY A 55 27.13 23.21 -4.37
CA GLY A 55 27.02 22.53 -3.07
C GLY A 55 25.60 22.34 -2.55
N ALA A 56 24.67 23.23 -2.92
CA ALA A 56 23.26 23.11 -2.51
C ALA A 56 22.49 22.06 -3.34
N GLY A 57 22.89 21.85 -4.60
CA GLY A 57 22.33 20.83 -5.48
C GLY A 57 22.62 19.43 -4.97
N ASP A 58 23.89 19.14 -4.64
CA ASP A 58 24.31 17.81 -4.18
C ASP A 58 23.59 17.36 -2.90
N ALA A 59 23.36 18.28 -1.95
CA ALA A 59 22.65 17.97 -0.72
C ALA A 59 21.15 17.72 -0.96
N ALA A 60 20.52 18.52 -1.83
CA ALA A 60 19.13 18.34 -2.21
C ALA A 60 18.92 17.04 -2.99
N ASP A 61 19.83 16.72 -3.90
CA ASP A 61 19.81 15.49 -4.69
C ASP A 61 20.04 14.27 -3.80
N ALA A 62 20.92 14.36 -2.80
CA ALA A 62 21.12 13.32 -1.79
C ALA A 62 19.85 13.10 -0.93
N GLU A 63 19.14 14.17 -0.55
CA GLU A 63 17.87 14.07 0.18
C GLU A 63 16.82 13.34 -0.66
N VAL A 64 16.66 13.73 -1.93
CA VAL A 64 15.72 13.07 -2.87
C VAL A 64 16.11 11.61 -3.06
N ALA A 65 17.40 11.29 -3.25
CA ALA A 65 17.86 9.92 -3.37
C ALA A 65 17.58 9.09 -2.11
N ALA A 66 17.78 9.65 -0.92
CA ALA A 66 17.48 9.00 0.35
C ALA A 66 15.97 8.71 0.50
N LEU A 67 15.13 9.66 0.11
CA LEU A 67 13.67 9.55 0.09
C LEU A 67 13.21 8.45 -0.88
N GLN A 68 13.73 8.43 -2.11
CA GLN A 68 13.41 7.42 -3.12
C GLN A 68 13.84 6.03 -2.63
N ALA A 69 15.03 5.91 -2.04
CA ALA A 69 15.50 4.65 -1.48
C ALA A 69 14.61 4.18 -0.30
N ALA A 70 14.14 5.10 0.55
CA ALA A 70 13.22 4.77 1.64
C ALA A 70 11.86 4.27 1.12
N ALA A 71 11.28 4.96 0.13
CA ALA A 71 10.04 4.55 -0.52
C ALA A 71 10.17 3.17 -1.18
N ALA A 72 11.27 2.93 -1.91
CA ALA A 72 11.55 1.63 -2.53
C ALA A 72 11.63 0.50 -1.49
N ARG A 73 12.42 0.68 -0.42
CA ARG A 73 12.53 -0.31 0.67
C ARG A 73 11.20 -0.56 1.37
N ARG A 74 10.32 0.44 1.47
CA ARG A 74 9.00 0.30 2.10
C ARG A 74 8.05 -0.50 1.21
N ALA A 75 8.08 -0.26 -0.10
CA ALA A 75 7.29 -0.98 -1.09
C ALA A 75 7.69 -2.46 -1.17
N GLU A 76 8.99 -2.76 -1.11
CA GLU A 76 9.51 -4.13 -1.11
C GLU A 76 9.07 -4.93 0.12
N ARG A 77 9.11 -4.31 1.31
CA ARG A 77 8.63 -4.94 2.55
C ARG A 77 7.13 -5.29 2.50
N ALA A 78 6.32 -4.50 1.80
CA ALA A 78 4.91 -4.82 1.61
C ALA A 78 4.70 -6.04 0.67
N GLY A 79 5.68 -6.37 -0.18
CA GLY A 79 5.61 -7.48 -1.13
C GLY A 79 6.34 -8.77 -0.72
N SER A 80 7.18 -8.73 0.32
CA SER A 80 8.07 -9.84 0.68
C SER A 80 7.38 -11.00 1.41
N LEU A 81 6.20 -10.78 2.01
CA LEU A 81 5.46 -11.84 2.73
C LEU A 81 5.03 -13.03 1.85
N SER A 82 5.09 -12.91 0.51
CA SER A 82 4.70 -13.97 -0.43
C SER A 82 5.86 -14.63 -1.20
N GLY A 83 7.12 -14.24 -0.95
CA GLY A 83 8.25 -14.54 -1.84
C GLY A 83 8.81 -15.97 -1.85
N SER A 84 8.54 -16.80 -0.84
CA SER A 84 9.18 -18.11 -0.70
C SER A 84 8.46 -19.27 -1.39
N PHE A 85 7.29 -19.03 -1.99
CA PHE A 85 6.49 -20.10 -2.61
C PHE A 85 7.14 -20.74 -3.86
N PRO A 86 7.72 -19.96 -4.81
CA PRO A 86 8.32 -20.52 -6.02
C PRO A 86 9.57 -21.36 -5.74
N ALA A 87 10.43 -20.89 -4.83
CA ALA A 87 11.63 -21.62 -4.42
C ALA A 87 11.29 -22.95 -3.74
N ARG A 88 10.26 -22.95 -2.87
CA ARG A 88 9.75 -24.18 -2.25
C ARG A 88 9.11 -25.12 -3.28
N ALA A 89 8.41 -24.58 -4.27
CA ALA A 89 7.83 -25.40 -5.35
C ALA A 89 8.91 -26.07 -6.21
N ARG A 90 10.01 -25.36 -6.51
CA ARG A 90 11.17 -25.92 -7.22
C ARG A 90 11.86 -27.02 -6.41
N LEU A 91 12.05 -26.81 -5.10
CA LEU A 91 12.61 -27.84 -4.21
C LEU A 91 11.68 -29.05 -4.09
N ALA A 92 10.36 -28.84 -4.03
CA ALA A 92 9.38 -29.93 -3.99
C ALA A 92 9.39 -30.78 -5.26
N ALA A 93 9.73 -30.21 -6.43
CA ALA A 93 9.86 -30.96 -7.68
C ALA A 93 11.08 -31.90 -7.71
N LEU A 94 12.08 -31.69 -6.83
CA LEU A 94 13.24 -32.58 -6.69
C LEU A 94 12.93 -33.80 -5.81
N LEU A 95 11.86 -33.74 -5.02
CA LEU A 95 11.47 -34.83 -4.12
C LEU A 95 10.59 -35.84 -4.88
N PRO A 96 10.92 -37.15 -4.84
CA PRO A 96 10.02 -38.16 -5.37
C PRO A 96 8.74 -38.19 -4.58
N ARG A 97 7.62 -38.44 -5.26
CA ARG A 97 6.42 -38.91 -4.60
C ARG A 97 6.61 -40.39 -4.29
N ILE A 98 6.72 -40.71 -3.00
CA ILE A 98 6.81 -42.09 -2.52
C ILE A 98 5.39 -42.56 -2.15
N THR A 99 4.95 -43.65 -2.76
CA THR A 99 3.70 -44.36 -2.45
C THR A 99 4.04 -45.77 -2.01
N ALA A 100 3.61 -46.14 -0.80
CA ALA A 100 3.73 -47.49 -0.27
C ALA A 100 2.34 -48.14 -0.28
N GLU A 101 2.24 -49.31 -0.89
CA GLU A 101 1.03 -50.11 -0.94
C GLU A 101 1.30 -51.45 -0.25
N TYR A 102 0.41 -51.84 0.65
CA TYR A 102 0.40 -53.17 1.26
C TYR A 102 -0.83 -53.92 0.74
N ARG A 103 -0.61 -55.08 0.13
CA ARG A 103 -1.67 -55.96 -0.32
C ARG A 103 -1.55 -57.29 0.39
N HIS A 104 -2.61 -57.64 1.10
CA HIS A 104 -2.79 -58.97 1.68
C HIS A 104 -3.73 -59.75 0.75
N GLU A 105 -3.23 -60.80 0.12
CA GLU A 105 -4.06 -61.71 -0.67
C GLU A 105 -4.44 -62.92 0.18
N GLU A 106 -5.69 -62.95 0.62
CA GLU A 106 -6.31 -64.13 1.17
C GLU A 106 -6.80 -65.01 0.01
N GLN A 107 -6.29 -66.25 -0.01
CA GLN A 107 -6.59 -67.35 -0.92
C GLN A 107 -7.66 -67.08 -2.00
N SER A 108 -7.19 -66.82 -3.22
CA SER A 108 -8.05 -66.80 -4.41
C SER A 108 -8.02 -68.18 -5.08
N ASN A 109 -9.13 -68.91 -4.99
CA ASN A 109 -9.34 -70.11 -5.81
C ASN A 109 -9.73 -69.65 -7.22
N ARG A 110 -8.77 -69.55 -8.13
CA ARG A 110 -9.06 -69.37 -9.56
C ARG A 110 -9.22 -70.74 -10.21
N VAL A 111 -10.44 -71.09 -10.59
CA VAL A 111 -10.68 -72.27 -11.41
C VAL A 111 -10.16 -71.98 -12.81
N VAL A 112 -9.04 -72.60 -13.20
CA VAL A 112 -8.54 -72.58 -14.57
C VAL A 112 -8.67 -74.01 -15.09
N GLY A 113 -9.80 -74.31 -15.73
CA GLY A 113 -10.05 -75.62 -16.33
C GLY A 113 -10.70 -75.44 -17.69
N LEU A 114 -10.06 -75.96 -18.73
CA LEU A 114 -10.73 -76.21 -20.02
C LEU A 114 -11.72 -77.35 -19.79
N GLN A 115 -12.99 -77.14 -20.16
CA GLN A 115 -14.04 -78.14 -20.11
C GLN A 115 -13.68 -79.33 -21.02
N GLY A 116 -13.01 -80.33 -20.48
CA GLY A 116 -12.65 -81.54 -21.20
C GLY A 116 -12.14 -82.62 -20.26
N SER A 117 -13.03 -83.53 -19.87
CA SER A 117 -12.70 -84.83 -19.29
C SER A 117 -11.88 -84.81 -17.98
N GLY A 118 -12.57 -84.55 -16.86
CA GLY A 118 -12.37 -85.32 -15.63
C GLY A 118 -11.30 -84.87 -14.63
N GLU A 119 -10.42 -83.93 -14.96
CA GLU A 119 -9.39 -83.48 -14.03
C GLU A 119 -9.44 -81.96 -13.85
N VAL A 120 -9.85 -81.53 -12.65
CA VAL A 120 -9.86 -80.13 -12.23
C VAL A 120 -8.51 -79.86 -11.57
N ASP A 121 -7.63 -79.16 -12.28
CA ASP A 121 -6.34 -78.77 -11.72
C ASP A 121 -6.54 -77.53 -10.84
N TYR A 122 -6.46 -77.71 -9.52
CA TYR A 122 -6.58 -76.62 -8.56
C TYR A 122 -5.20 -75.98 -8.36
N LEU A 123 -4.94 -74.91 -9.12
CA LEU A 123 -3.73 -74.13 -8.90
C LEU A 123 -3.82 -73.37 -7.58
N ARG A 124 -3.27 -73.97 -6.51
CA ARG A 124 -3.28 -73.42 -5.15
C ARG A 124 -2.26 -72.28 -5.05
N VAL A 125 -2.70 -71.05 -5.26
CA VAL A 125 -1.86 -69.88 -4.99
C VAL A 125 -1.79 -69.70 -3.47
N ALA A 126 -0.59 -69.87 -2.91
CA ALA A 126 -0.38 -69.71 -1.46
C ALA A 126 -0.68 -68.26 -1.04
N PRO A 127 -1.28 -68.03 0.14
CA PRO A 127 -1.52 -66.69 0.65
C PRO A 127 -0.20 -65.93 0.76
N GLY A 128 -0.21 -64.67 0.30
CA GLY A 128 0.99 -63.86 0.15
C GLY A 128 0.77 -62.43 0.60
N ASN A 129 1.79 -61.88 1.26
CA ASN A 129 1.87 -60.47 1.59
C ASN A 129 2.73 -59.79 0.53
N THR A 130 2.18 -58.80 -0.16
CA THR A 130 2.91 -57.99 -1.13
C THR A 130 3.08 -56.58 -0.61
N PHE A 131 4.33 -56.14 -0.47
CA PHE A 131 4.66 -54.75 -0.20
C PHE A 131 5.18 -54.13 -1.50
N LEU A 132 4.53 -53.07 -1.96
CA LEU A 132 4.91 -52.35 -3.17
C LEU A 132 5.30 -50.93 -2.81
N LEU A 133 6.57 -50.59 -2.99
CA LEU A 133 7.09 -49.23 -2.86
C LEU A 133 7.28 -48.64 -4.26
N ARG A 134 6.60 -47.55 -4.56
CA ARG A 134 6.73 -46.82 -5.83
C ARG A 134 7.22 -45.40 -5.54
N ALA A 135 8.29 -45.01 -6.24
CA ALA A 135 8.81 -43.65 -6.23
C ALA A 135 8.63 -43.06 -7.64
N THR A 136 7.94 -41.91 -7.73
CA THR A 136 7.69 -41.23 -9.00
C THR A 136 8.31 -39.83 -8.97
N TRP A 137 9.12 -39.52 -9.97
CA TRP A 137 9.68 -38.19 -10.20
C TRP A 137 8.97 -37.51 -11.37
N ASP A 138 8.52 -36.28 -11.17
CA ASP A 138 7.97 -35.44 -12.24
C ASP A 138 9.05 -34.47 -12.74
N LEU A 139 9.94 -34.98 -13.60
CA LEU A 139 11.04 -34.19 -14.17
C LEU A 139 10.54 -33.15 -15.19
N GLY A 140 9.30 -33.28 -15.68
CA GLY A 140 8.71 -32.29 -16.60
C GLY A 140 8.53 -30.93 -15.92
N ARG A 141 8.23 -30.91 -14.62
CA ARG A 141 8.15 -29.70 -13.80
C ARG A 141 9.49 -29.01 -13.56
N LEU A 142 10.63 -29.68 -13.77
CA LEU A 142 11.95 -29.06 -13.67
C LEU A 142 12.29 -28.22 -14.92
N VAL A 143 11.78 -28.61 -16.09
CA VAL A 143 12.07 -27.92 -17.36
C VAL A 143 11.07 -26.80 -17.62
N ALA A 144 9.80 -26.99 -17.24
CA ALA A 144 8.75 -25.98 -17.36
C ALA A 144 7.93 -25.95 -16.07
N ALA A 145 8.44 -25.27 -15.05
CA ALA A 145 7.69 -25.11 -13.81
C ALA A 145 6.44 -24.27 -14.08
N PRO A 146 5.22 -24.78 -13.81
CA PRO A 146 3.95 -24.07 -14.07
C PRO A 146 3.81 -22.71 -13.37
N GLY A 147 4.75 -22.36 -12.49
CA GLY A 147 4.81 -21.10 -11.78
C GLY A 147 5.79 -20.06 -12.35
N GLU A 148 6.54 -20.32 -13.43
CA GLU A 148 7.54 -19.35 -13.92
C GLU A 148 6.90 -18.08 -14.46
N LEU A 149 5.85 -18.21 -15.27
CA LEU A 149 5.08 -17.06 -15.74
C LEU A 149 4.44 -16.30 -14.57
N GLN A 150 3.95 -17.02 -13.56
CA GLN A 150 3.35 -16.40 -12.38
C GLN A 150 4.41 -15.71 -11.51
N ALA A 151 5.61 -16.28 -11.37
CA ALA A 151 6.73 -15.68 -10.66
C ALA A 151 7.22 -14.42 -11.39
N ALA A 152 7.41 -14.49 -12.71
CA ALA A 152 7.77 -13.35 -13.53
C ALA A 152 6.72 -12.22 -13.45
N ALA A 153 5.43 -12.58 -13.48
CA ALA A 153 4.35 -11.61 -13.29
C ALA A 153 4.36 -10.98 -11.88
N GLN A 154 4.64 -11.77 -10.84
CA GLN A 154 4.78 -11.26 -9.47
C GLN A 154 5.98 -10.34 -9.32
N ASP A 155 7.10 -10.65 -9.95
CA ASP A 155 8.30 -9.81 -9.93
C ASP A 155 8.09 -8.51 -10.70
N ALA A 156 7.44 -8.57 -11.87
CA ALA A 156 7.01 -7.37 -12.60
C ALA A 156 6.05 -6.51 -11.76
N ALA A 157 5.11 -7.13 -11.04
CA ALA A 157 4.19 -6.41 -10.15
C ALA A 157 4.90 -5.83 -8.91
N ARG A 158 5.99 -6.43 -8.44
CA ARG A 158 6.84 -5.85 -7.37
C ARG A 158 7.61 -4.64 -7.88
N ALA A 159 8.22 -4.74 -9.06
CA ALA A 159 8.94 -3.64 -9.69
C ALA A 159 8.02 -2.44 -9.93
N ARG A 160 6.84 -2.65 -10.51
CA ARG A 160 5.85 -1.58 -10.72
C ARG A 160 5.45 -0.88 -9.42
N ARG A 161 5.15 -1.64 -8.35
CA ARG A 161 4.82 -1.05 -7.05
C ARG A 161 5.98 -0.25 -6.45
N ARG A 162 7.22 -0.68 -6.66
CA ARG A 162 8.41 0.06 -6.25
C ARG A 162 8.52 1.38 -7.01
N ASP A 163 8.36 1.35 -8.34
CA ASP A 163 8.45 2.54 -9.18
C ASP A 163 7.34 3.54 -8.87
N GLU A 164 6.10 3.06 -8.68
CA GLU A 164 4.95 3.87 -8.27
C GLU A 164 5.17 4.55 -6.91
N ALA A 165 5.73 3.83 -5.93
CA ALA A 165 6.03 4.39 -4.62
C ALA A 165 7.12 5.48 -4.70
N VAL A 166 8.17 5.25 -5.49
CA VAL A 166 9.25 6.22 -5.74
C VAL A 166 8.73 7.48 -6.43
N ALA A 167 7.92 7.31 -7.48
CA ALA A 167 7.29 8.42 -8.20
C ALA A 167 6.36 9.23 -7.28
N ARG A 168 5.53 8.55 -6.48
CA ARG A 168 4.62 9.21 -5.53
C ARG A 168 5.38 10.00 -4.46
N ALA A 169 6.42 9.40 -3.86
CA ALA A 169 7.24 10.10 -2.86
C ALA A 169 7.91 11.35 -3.44
N THR A 170 8.47 11.24 -4.65
CA THR A 170 9.11 12.35 -5.36
C THR A 170 8.11 13.48 -5.61
N ARG A 171 6.91 13.16 -6.11
CA ARG A 171 5.85 14.16 -6.35
C ARG A 171 5.44 14.87 -5.05
N LEU A 172 5.15 14.12 -4.00
CA LEU A 172 4.74 14.68 -2.69
C LEU A 172 5.83 15.60 -2.10
N HIS A 173 7.10 15.22 -2.23
CA HIS A 173 8.22 16.04 -1.79
C HIS A 173 8.25 17.40 -2.49
N PHE A 174 8.21 17.42 -3.83
CA PHE A 174 8.25 18.68 -4.58
C PHE A 174 6.98 19.52 -4.42
N GLU A 175 5.81 18.89 -4.27
CA GLU A 175 4.57 19.61 -3.93
C GLU A 175 4.68 20.31 -2.57
N ARG A 176 5.18 19.61 -1.54
CA ARG A 176 5.41 20.18 -0.21
C ARG A 176 6.42 21.32 -0.28
N GLN A 177 7.52 21.14 -1.01
CA GLN A 177 8.56 22.15 -1.16
C GLN A 177 8.02 23.41 -1.87
N ARG A 178 7.21 23.24 -2.92
CA ARG A 178 6.56 24.36 -3.61
C ARG A 178 5.66 25.16 -2.67
N LEU A 179 4.87 24.51 -1.82
CA LEU A 179 4.01 25.20 -0.85
C LEU A 179 4.81 25.91 0.25
N ARG A 180 5.91 25.31 0.72
CA ARG A 180 6.83 25.95 1.67
C ARG A 180 7.46 27.20 1.09
N VAL A 181 7.97 27.13 -0.15
CA VAL A 181 8.54 28.27 -0.86
C VAL A 181 7.47 29.36 -1.04
N ARG A 182 6.24 28.98 -1.41
CA ARG A 182 5.11 29.93 -1.51
C ARG A 182 4.83 30.62 -0.17
N LEU A 183 4.79 29.88 0.93
CA LEU A 183 4.54 30.43 2.27
C LEU A 183 5.60 31.45 2.69
N VAL A 184 6.86 31.22 2.31
CA VAL A 184 8.00 32.13 2.61
C VAL A 184 8.00 33.36 1.70
N LEU A 185 7.82 33.19 0.39
CA LEU A 185 7.94 34.28 -0.58
C LEU A 185 6.67 35.15 -0.68
N ALA A 186 5.49 34.55 -0.48
CA ALA A 186 4.20 35.22 -0.63
C ALA A 186 3.22 34.72 0.45
N PRO A 187 3.47 35.04 1.74
CA PRO A 187 2.58 34.63 2.82
C PRO A 187 1.18 35.25 2.64
N PRO A 188 0.09 34.47 2.81
CA PRO A 188 -1.26 35.01 2.82
C PRO A 188 -1.43 36.08 3.92
N ALA A 189 -2.12 37.18 3.59
CA ALA A 189 -2.39 38.26 4.54
C ALA A 189 -3.46 37.86 5.57
N GLU A 190 -4.39 36.99 5.18
CA GLU A 190 -5.43 36.47 6.06
C GLU A 190 -4.89 35.31 6.91
N ALA A 191 -5.15 35.36 8.21
CA ALA A 191 -4.69 34.35 9.16
C ALA A 191 -5.24 32.95 8.86
N LEU A 192 -6.51 32.85 8.45
CA LEU A 192 -7.14 31.58 8.08
C LEU A 192 -6.45 30.95 6.87
N ALA A 193 -6.27 31.72 5.79
CA ALA A 193 -5.61 31.25 4.58
C ALA A 193 -4.15 30.80 4.83
N ARG A 194 -3.44 31.46 5.77
CA ARG A 194 -2.12 31.01 6.21
C ARG A 194 -2.21 29.66 6.94
N ALA A 195 -3.12 29.52 7.90
CA ALA A 195 -3.29 28.28 8.66
C ALA A 195 -3.66 27.09 7.75
N GLU A 196 -4.53 27.30 6.76
CA GLU A 196 -4.89 26.28 5.76
C GLU A 196 -3.67 25.84 4.94
N LEU A 197 -2.83 26.78 4.52
CA LEU A 197 -1.60 26.47 3.76
C LEU A 197 -0.59 25.66 4.61
N GLU A 198 -0.48 25.98 5.90
CA GLU A 198 0.36 25.23 6.85
C GLU A 198 -0.17 23.81 7.07
N LEU A 199 -1.49 23.66 7.23
CA LEU A 199 -2.14 22.34 7.34
C LEU A 199 -1.93 21.50 6.08
N GLU A 200 -1.97 22.11 4.91
CA GLU A 200 -1.72 21.41 3.65
C GLU A 200 -0.26 20.92 3.55
N ILE A 201 0.71 21.73 3.98
CA ILE A 201 2.12 21.32 4.07
C ILE A 201 2.28 20.16 5.06
N ALA A 202 1.57 20.18 6.19
CA ALA A 202 1.58 19.12 7.18
C ALA A 202 0.94 17.83 6.64
N ARG A 203 -0.19 17.93 5.92
CA ARG A 203 -0.86 16.80 5.24
C ARG A 203 0.08 16.12 4.25
N LEU A 204 0.73 16.89 3.36
CA LEU A 204 1.70 16.35 2.41
C LEU A 204 2.89 15.69 3.12
N GLY A 205 3.32 16.23 4.25
CA GLY A 205 4.33 15.60 5.12
C GLY A 205 3.89 14.24 5.64
N ALA A 206 2.67 14.14 6.18
CA ALA A 206 2.12 12.88 6.68
C ALA A 206 1.95 11.83 5.57
N GLU A 207 1.52 12.24 4.36
CA GLU A 207 1.43 11.34 3.21
C GLU A 207 2.81 10.85 2.75
N LEU A 208 3.82 11.73 2.78
CA LEU A 208 5.19 11.38 2.47
C LEU A 208 5.74 10.37 3.48
N ASP A 209 5.46 10.57 4.76
CA ASP A 209 5.85 9.66 5.85
C ASP A 209 5.16 8.31 5.72
N ALA A 210 3.90 8.27 5.30
CA ALA A 210 3.18 7.02 5.06
C ALA A 210 3.83 6.18 3.94
N VAL A 211 4.31 6.83 2.86
CA VAL A 211 4.95 6.15 1.72
C VAL A 211 6.40 5.75 2.05
N THR A 212 7.12 6.54 2.84
CA THR A 212 8.54 6.32 3.15
C THR A 212 8.79 5.56 4.45
N GLY A 213 7.78 5.44 5.32
CA GLY A 213 7.91 4.89 6.67
C GLY A 213 8.54 5.87 7.67
N GLY A 214 8.32 7.17 7.51
CA GLY A 214 8.84 8.23 8.39
C GLY A 214 10.31 8.60 8.19
N ALA A 215 10.93 8.15 7.09
CA ALA A 215 12.33 8.46 6.79
C ALA A 215 12.54 9.90 6.30
N GLY A 216 11.47 10.61 5.93
CA GLY A 216 11.50 12.00 5.48
C GLY A 216 11.43 13.04 6.61
N VAL A 217 11.28 12.61 7.86
CA VAL A 217 11.41 13.49 9.02
C VAL A 217 12.88 13.56 9.40
N ALA A 218 13.62 14.45 8.75
CA ALA A 218 14.79 15.02 9.39
C ALA A 218 14.33 15.62 10.74
N ARG A 219 14.85 15.07 11.84
CA ARG A 219 14.77 15.70 13.17
C ARG A 219 15.63 16.94 13.20
#